data_AF-A0A8T1PFY9-F1
#
_entry.id   AF-A0A8T1PFY9-F1
#
_cell.length_a   1.000
_cell.length_b   1.000
_cell.length_c   1.000
_cell.angle_alpha   90.00
_cell.angle_beta   90.00
_cell.angle_gamma   90.00
#
_symmetry.space_group_name_H-M   'P 1'
#
loop_
_entity.id
_entity.type
_entity.pdbx_description
1 polymer ?
#
loop_
_entity_poly.entity_id
_entity_poly.type
_entity_poly.pdbx_seq_one_letter_code
_entity_poly.pdbx_strand_id
1 'polypeptide(L)'
;MGNLLPLAQRGSNSTKFLMEIGALLLMDDNDTSLSIKDMYAKVSGCAWELFEVYRHLKSLGYIVGRHGIAWSTKGVKSSSESVSLQGSPQSSEVDVELKDKGSIIGLFNDLHINEARAVFDVYLPNSRFRKSSPGNPRFVLCLTRGDPPSIADVEVLERQCGGFPLLFCHVEYGRVCYFSFEVAKLPILP
;
A
#
# COMPACT_ATOMS: atom_id res chain seq x y z
N MET A 1 -8.94 -20.53 -25.91
CA MET A 1 -8.20 -20.34 -24.63
C MET A 1 -8.23 -18.86 -24.29
N GLY A 2 -9.29 -18.41 -23.59
CA GLY A 2 -9.48 -17.02 -23.24
C GLY A 2 -8.63 -16.62 -22.04
N ASN A 3 -8.02 -15.44 -22.11
CA ASN A 3 -7.13 -14.89 -21.09
C ASN A 3 -7.91 -14.56 -19.79
N LEU A 4 -8.11 -15.56 -18.94
CA LEU A 4 -8.63 -15.43 -17.56
C LEU A 4 -7.58 -14.88 -16.56
N LEU A 5 -6.41 -14.51 -17.05
CA LEU A 5 -5.24 -14.06 -16.28
C LEU A 5 -5.35 -12.66 -15.66
N PRO A 6 -5.99 -11.63 -16.24
CA PRO A 6 -5.79 -10.27 -15.75
C PRO A 6 -6.78 -9.80 -14.68
N LEU A 7 -7.85 -10.53 -14.37
CA LEU A 7 -8.82 -10.11 -13.34
C LEU A 7 -8.55 -10.78 -11.97
N ALA A 8 -8.19 -12.06 -11.96
CA ALA A 8 -7.92 -12.77 -10.72
C ALA A 8 -6.53 -12.46 -10.12
N GLN A 9 -5.52 -12.17 -10.95
CA GLN A 9 -4.22 -11.67 -10.47
C GLN A 9 -4.28 -10.19 -10.03
N ARG A 10 -5.39 -9.48 -10.31
CA ARG A 10 -5.55 -8.02 -10.17
C ARG A 10 -6.66 -7.63 -9.20
N GLY A 11 -7.17 -8.57 -8.41
CA GLY A 11 -8.15 -8.28 -7.37
C GLY A 11 -7.53 -7.44 -6.25
N SER A 12 -7.98 -6.20 -6.09
CA SER A 12 -7.65 -5.35 -4.94
C SER A 12 -7.91 -6.10 -3.62
N ASN A 13 -7.15 -5.85 -2.55
CA ASN A 13 -7.40 -6.47 -1.24
C ASN A 13 -8.86 -6.31 -0.77
N SER A 14 -9.51 -5.22 -1.20
CA SER A 14 -10.93 -4.98 -1.00
C SER A 14 -11.85 -6.03 -1.64
N THR A 15 -11.55 -6.51 -2.85
CA THR A 15 -12.42 -7.51 -3.52
C THR A 15 -12.36 -8.84 -2.79
N LYS A 16 -11.16 -9.25 -2.39
CA LYS A 16 -10.93 -10.47 -1.61
C LYS A 16 -11.70 -10.44 -0.29
N PHE A 17 -11.59 -9.32 0.44
CA PHE A 17 -12.29 -9.11 1.70
C PHE A 17 -13.82 -9.16 1.52
N LEU A 18 -14.35 -8.47 0.50
CA LEU A 18 -15.79 -8.46 0.23
C LEU A 18 -16.33 -9.85 -0.14
N MET A 19 -15.57 -10.65 -0.90
CA MET A 19 -15.93 -12.04 -1.18
C MET A 19 -15.97 -12.87 0.10
N GLU A 20 -14.98 -12.71 0.98
CA GLU A 20 -14.89 -13.46 2.23
C GLU A 20 -16.03 -13.18 3.21
N ILE A 21 -16.48 -11.92 3.31
CA ILE A 21 -17.63 -11.56 4.15
C ILE A 21 -18.98 -11.81 3.46
N GLY A 22 -19.00 -12.41 2.26
CA GLY A 22 -20.23 -12.70 1.50
C GLY A 22 -20.91 -11.47 0.88
N ALA A 23 -20.21 -10.33 0.79
CA ALA A 23 -20.73 -9.08 0.23
C ALA A 23 -20.42 -8.89 -1.27
N LEU A 24 -19.68 -9.81 -1.88
CA LEU A 24 -19.36 -9.80 -3.31
C LEU A 24 -19.33 -11.22 -3.88
N LEU A 25 -20.04 -11.44 -4.98
CA LEU A 25 -19.96 -12.65 -5.78
C LEU A 25 -19.27 -12.30 -7.11
N LEU A 26 -18.17 -12.99 -7.42
CA LEU A 26 -17.48 -12.81 -8.70
C LEU A 26 -17.90 -13.95 -9.63
N MET A 27 -18.26 -13.63 -10.87
CA MET A 27 -18.60 -14.60 -11.90
C MET A 27 -17.61 -14.48 -13.06
N ASP A 28 -17.37 -15.58 -13.77
CA ASP A 28 -16.62 -15.58 -15.02
C ASP A 28 -17.52 -15.21 -16.21
N ASP A 29 -16.93 -15.22 -17.42
CA ASP A 29 -17.66 -14.90 -18.67
C ASP A 29 -18.77 -15.92 -19.00
N ASN A 30 -18.82 -17.06 -18.30
CA ASN A 30 -19.83 -18.11 -18.45
C ASN A 30 -20.82 -18.12 -17.27
N ASP A 31 -20.97 -17.00 -16.56
CA ASP A 31 -21.83 -16.85 -15.38
C ASP A 31 -21.52 -17.85 -14.24
N THR A 32 -20.33 -18.47 -14.26
CA THR A 32 -19.93 -19.41 -13.22
C THR A 32 -19.31 -18.64 -12.06
N SER A 33 -19.87 -18.81 -10.87
CA SER A 33 -19.35 -18.16 -9.66
C SER A 33 -17.94 -18.65 -9.32
N LEU A 34 -16.99 -17.74 -9.20
CA LEU A 34 -15.66 -18.03 -8.67
C LEU A 34 -15.75 -18.28 -7.16
N SER A 35 -15.35 -19.48 -6.73
CA SER A 35 -15.34 -19.78 -5.30
C SER A 35 -14.23 -19.01 -4.57
N ILE A 36 -14.42 -18.78 -3.27
CA ILE A 36 -13.37 -18.23 -2.40
C ILE A 36 -12.10 -19.10 -2.47
N LYS A 37 -12.25 -20.43 -2.58
CA LYS A 37 -11.13 -21.37 -2.71
C LYS A 37 -10.35 -21.15 -4.01
N ASP A 38 -11.04 -20.91 -5.12
CA ASP A 38 -10.41 -20.62 -6.41
C ASP A 38 -9.71 -19.25 -6.40
N MET A 39 -10.27 -18.28 -5.67
CA MET A 39 -9.61 -17.00 -5.45
C MET A 39 -8.31 -17.19 -4.67
N TYR A 40 -8.32 -17.98 -3.59
CA TYR A 40 -7.11 -18.26 -2.80
C TYR A 40 -6.05 -19.02 -3.59
N ALA A 41 -6.45 -19.99 -4.41
CA ALA A 41 -5.54 -20.73 -5.28
C ALA A 41 -4.81 -19.83 -6.30
N LYS A 42 -5.35 -18.66 -6.62
CA LYS A 42 -4.78 -17.71 -7.59
C LYS A 42 -3.88 -16.64 -6.96
N VAL A 43 -3.80 -16.54 -5.64
CA VAL A 43 -2.96 -15.55 -4.94
C VAL A 43 -1.63 -16.18 -4.54
N SER A 44 -0.52 -15.51 -4.88
CA SER A 44 0.83 -15.97 -4.53
C SER A 44 1.49 -15.10 -3.45
N GLY A 45 2.30 -15.75 -2.59
CA GLY A 45 3.33 -15.15 -1.73
C GLY A 45 2.96 -13.81 -1.07
N CYS A 46 3.73 -12.77 -1.39
CA CYS A 46 3.69 -11.42 -0.80
C CYS A 46 2.31 -10.73 -0.82
N ALA A 47 1.43 -11.09 -1.76
CA ALA A 47 0.10 -10.55 -1.84
C ALA A 47 -0.81 -11.08 -0.71
N TRP A 48 -0.44 -12.22 -0.11
CA TRP A 48 -1.14 -12.83 1.01
C TRP A 48 -0.93 -12.07 2.31
N GLU A 49 0.32 -11.80 2.69
CA GLU A 49 0.66 -11.03 3.90
C GLU A 49 -0.06 -9.66 3.92
N LEU A 50 -0.02 -8.95 2.78
CA LEU A 50 -0.73 -7.69 2.61
C LEU A 50 -2.24 -7.85 2.79
N PHE A 51 -2.81 -8.96 2.34
CA PHE A 51 -4.23 -9.23 2.50
C PHE A 51 -4.58 -9.63 3.93
N GLU A 52 -3.75 -10.38 4.65
CA GLU A 52 -3.95 -10.70 6.07
C GLU A 52 -3.95 -9.45 6.92
N VAL A 53 -2.98 -8.57 6.71
CA VAL A 53 -2.91 -7.25 7.36
C VAL A 53 -4.13 -6.39 7.02
N TYR A 54 -4.49 -6.32 5.73
CA TYR A 54 -5.66 -5.57 5.29
C TYR A 54 -6.95 -6.10 5.94
N ARG A 55 -7.15 -7.43 5.93
CA ARG A 55 -8.30 -8.11 6.50
C ARG A 55 -8.41 -7.82 8.00
N HIS A 56 -7.29 -7.90 8.73
CA HIS A 56 -7.24 -7.61 10.16
C HIS A 56 -7.61 -6.15 10.46
N LEU A 57 -7.04 -5.18 9.73
CA LEU A 57 -7.41 -3.77 9.89
C LEU A 57 -8.88 -3.51 9.54
N LYS A 58 -9.39 -4.13 8.48
CA LYS A 58 -10.78 -4.00 8.05
C LYS A 58 -11.76 -4.60 9.06
N SER A 59 -11.45 -5.74 9.67
CA SER A 59 -12.31 -6.37 10.68
C SER A 59 -12.40 -5.54 11.96
N LEU A 60 -11.35 -4.78 12.30
CA LEU A 60 -11.35 -3.79 13.38
C LEU A 60 -12.11 -2.49 13.04
N GLY A 61 -12.63 -2.36 11.82
CA GLY A 61 -13.43 -1.21 11.37
C GLY A 61 -12.61 -0.06 10.79
N TYR A 62 -11.28 -0.18 10.69
CA TYR A 62 -10.46 0.87 10.09
C TYR A 62 -10.79 1.06 8.61
N ILE A 63 -10.51 2.29 8.16
CA ILE A 63 -10.50 2.64 6.75
C ILE A 63 -9.04 2.54 6.29
N VAL A 64 -8.80 1.75 5.25
CA VAL A 64 -7.46 1.37 4.81
C VAL A 64 -7.29 1.79 3.35
N GLY A 65 -6.38 2.73 3.11
CA GLY A 65 -5.93 3.17 1.79
C GLY A 65 -4.54 2.61 1.48
N ARG A 66 -4.18 2.50 0.20
CA ARG A 66 -2.80 2.15 -0.18
C ARG A 66 -1.92 3.37 -0.02
N HIS A 67 -0.78 3.21 0.64
CA HIS A 67 0.17 4.29 0.81
C HIS A 67 0.70 4.77 -0.55
N GLY A 68 0.83 6.08 -0.72
CA GLY A 68 1.36 6.73 -1.94
C GLY A 68 0.45 6.64 -3.17
N ILE A 69 -0.75 6.05 -3.07
CA ILE A 69 -1.69 5.91 -4.19
C ILE A 69 -2.94 6.74 -3.92
N ALA A 70 -3.19 7.72 -4.79
CA ALA A 70 -4.38 8.54 -4.72
C ALA A 70 -5.66 7.71 -4.87
N TRP A 71 -6.66 8.01 -4.02
CA TRP A 71 -7.97 7.34 -4.05
C TRP A 71 -8.81 7.63 -5.29
N SER A 72 -8.58 8.78 -5.93
CA SER A 72 -9.28 9.24 -7.13
C SER A 72 -8.33 10.02 -8.01
N THR A 73 -8.41 9.81 -9.32
CA THR A 73 -7.60 10.51 -10.33
C THR A 73 -8.18 11.86 -10.75
N LYS A 74 -9.30 12.30 -10.15
CA LYS A 74 -9.97 13.53 -10.60
C LYS A 74 -9.35 14.77 -9.97
N GLY A 75 -8.30 15.28 -10.63
CA GLY A 75 -7.86 16.67 -10.51
C GLY A 75 -6.43 16.87 -10.03
N VAL A 76 -5.47 16.81 -10.95
CA VAL A 76 -4.26 17.64 -10.85
C VAL A 76 -4.01 18.25 -12.23
N LYS A 77 -4.32 19.55 -12.38
CA LYS A 77 -3.61 20.38 -13.36
C LYS A 77 -2.18 20.45 -12.83
N SER A 78 -1.24 19.85 -13.54
CA SER A 78 0.17 19.95 -13.20
C SER A 78 0.63 21.39 -13.40
N SER A 79 0.68 22.15 -12.32
CA SER A 79 1.57 23.30 -12.20
C SER A 79 2.52 22.99 -11.06
N SER A 80 3.43 22.05 -11.30
CA SER A 80 4.63 21.92 -10.51
C SER A 80 5.71 22.63 -11.31
N GLU A 81 5.90 23.92 -11.01
CA GLU A 81 7.17 24.60 -11.27
C GLU A 81 8.27 23.77 -10.60
N SER A 82 8.99 23.00 -11.41
CA SER A 82 10.27 22.46 -11.00
C SER A 82 11.25 23.63 -10.98
N VAL A 83 11.80 23.92 -9.80
CA VAL A 83 12.94 24.82 -9.66
C VAL A 83 14.12 24.16 -10.36
N SER A 84 14.38 24.60 -11.58
CA SER A 84 15.52 24.17 -12.37
C SER A 84 16.74 25.00 -11.97
N LEU A 85 17.74 24.36 -11.35
CA LEU A 85 19.08 24.93 -11.28
C LEU A 85 19.72 24.86 -12.68
N GLN A 86 20.30 25.97 -13.07
CA GLN A 86 20.61 26.41 -14.44
C GLN A 86 21.90 25.79 -15.00
N GLY A 87 21.91 25.46 -16.30
CA GLY A 87 23.12 25.12 -17.08
C GLY A 87 22.81 24.61 -18.50
N SER A 88 22.89 25.51 -19.49
CA SER A 88 22.56 25.39 -20.94
C SER A 88 23.68 24.72 -21.79
N PRO A 89 23.58 24.52 -23.13
CA PRO A 89 22.63 23.71 -23.91
C PRO A 89 23.36 22.72 -24.88
N GLN A 90 22.70 21.66 -25.36
CA GLN A 90 22.61 21.35 -26.81
C GLN A 90 21.67 20.17 -27.12
N SER A 91 20.89 20.41 -28.18
CA SER A 91 19.86 19.62 -28.86
C SER A 91 20.08 18.12 -29.00
N SER A 92 19.03 17.32 -28.79
CA SER A 92 18.35 16.55 -29.86
C SER A 92 16.99 16.08 -29.36
N GLU A 93 15.95 16.37 -30.14
CA GLU A 93 14.59 15.88 -29.93
C GLU A 93 14.56 14.35 -30.11
N VAL A 94 14.08 13.63 -29.10
CA VAL A 94 13.58 12.28 -29.27
C VAL A 94 12.27 12.18 -28.51
N ASP A 95 11.21 12.15 -29.30
CA ASP A 95 9.85 11.77 -28.93
C ASP A 95 9.88 10.39 -28.28
N VAL A 96 9.85 10.34 -26.95
CA VAL A 96 9.68 9.09 -26.22
C VAL A 96 8.24 9.05 -25.73
N GLU A 97 7.40 8.48 -26.60
CA GLU A 97 6.06 8.00 -26.31
C GLU A 97 6.07 7.24 -24.96
N LEU A 98 5.59 7.88 -23.89
CA LEU A 98 5.43 7.27 -22.57
C LEU A 98 4.30 6.22 -22.61
N LYS A 99 4.61 5.06 -23.18
CA LYS A 99 3.90 3.80 -22.90
C LYS A 99 4.31 3.32 -21.51
N ASP A 100 3.88 4.04 -20.48
CA ASP A 100 4.10 3.58 -19.11
C ASP A 100 3.09 2.47 -18.76
N LYS A 101 3.40 1.25 -19.20
CA LYS A 101 2.86 0.00 -18.65
C LYS A 101 3.62 -0.36 -17.37
N GLY A 102 3.78 0.59 -16.45
CA GLY A 102 4.31 0.38 -15.12
C GLY A 102 3.42 -0.61 -14.38
N SER A 103 3.88 -1.86 -14.29
CA SER A 103 3.26 -2.88 -13.44
C SER A 103 3.13 -2.30 -12.04
N ILE A 104 1.99 -2.49 -11.39
CA ILE A 104 1.70 -2.04 -10.01
C ILE A 104 2.85 -2.44 -9.07
N ILE A 105 3.55 -3.55 -9.37
CA ILE A 105 4.72 -4.08 -8.67
C ILE A 105 5.95 -3.15 -8.75
N GLY A 106 6.12 -2.38 -9.84
CA GLY A 106 7.21 -1.43 -10.03
C GLY A 106 7.17 -0.26 -9.05
N LEU A 107 5.99 0.31 -8.81
CA LEU A 107 5.83 1.40 -7.83
C LEU A 107 6.14 0.95 -6.38
N PHE A 108 6.02 -0.36 -6.08
CA PHE A 108 6.40 -0.91 -4.77
C PHE A 108 7.90 -1.19 -4.64
N ASN A 109 8.63 -1.25 -5.74
CA ASN A 109 10.08 -1.51 -5.71
C ASN A 109 10.87 -0.22 -5.46
N ASP A 110 10.30 0.96 -5.74
CA ASP A 110 10.96 2.26 -5.55
C ASP A 110 11.09 2.67 -4.06
N LEU A 111 10.47 1.93 -3.14
CA LEU A 111 10.59 2.11 -1.69
C LEU A 111 11.22 0.87 -1.01
N HIS A 112 12.27 0.31 -1.60
CA HIS A 112 13.10 -0.68 -0.92
C HIS A 112 14.15 0.02 -0.06
N ILE A 113 13.80 0.22 1.21
CA ILE A 113 14.79 0.30 2.28
C ILE A 113 14.74 -1.07 2.95
N ASN A 114 15.90 -1.68 3.15
CA ASN A 114 16.02 -3.08 3.54
C ASN A 114 15.10 -3.36 4.77
N GLU A 115 14.28 -4.40 4.60
CA GLU A 115 13.36 -5.02 5.58
C GLU A 115 12.02 -4.34 5.93
N ALA A 116 11.81 -3.03 5.78
CA ALA A 116 10.52 -2.39 6.10
C ALA A 116 9.99 -1.45 4.99
N ARG A 117 8.72 -1.59 4.61
CA ARG A 117 8.07 -0.75 3.58
C ARG A 117 6.72 -0.20 4.01
N ALA A 118 6.42 1.07 3.69
CA ALA A 118 5.08 1.63 3.88
C ALA A 118 4.08 0.98 2.91
N VAL A 119 2.95 0.49 3.43
CA VAL A 119 1.96 -0.26 2.64
C VAL A 119 0.56 0.34 2.67
N PHE A 120 0.13 0.88 3.81
CA PHE A 120 -1.22 1.40 3.97
C PHE A 120 -1.28 2.70 4.75
N ASP A 121 -2.15 3.60 4.29
CA ASP A 121 -2.62 4.74 5.07
C ASP A 121 -3.86 4.31 5.84
N VAL A 122 -3.81 4.37 7.18
CA VAL A 122 -4.88 3.85 8.04
C VAL A 122 -5.59 5.00 8.74
N TYR A 123 -6.91 5.03 8.60
CA TYR A 123 -7.78 6.06 9.17
C TYR A 123 -8.78 5.44 10.13
N LEU A 124 -9.14 6.20 11.16
CA LEU A 124 -10.14 5.78 12.15
C LEU A 124 -11.50 5.51 11.49
N PRO A 125 -12.32 4.60 12.08
CA PRO A 125 -13.70 4.41 11.66
C PRO A 125 -14.45 5.75 11.71
N ASN A 126 -14.90 6.27 10.56
CA ASN A 126 -15.59 7.54 10.46
C ASN A 126 -16.63 7.51 9.34
N SER A 127 -17.91 7.64 9.70
CA SER A 127 -19.04 7.63 8.76
C SER A 127 -19.03 8.81 7.78
N ARG A 128 -18.31 9.89 8.11
CA ARG A 128 -18.13 11.07 7.24
C ARG A 128 -16.87 11.01 6.40
N PHE A 129 -16.12 9.91 6.43
CA PHE A 129 -14.92 9.75 5.61
C PHE A 129 -15.24 9.88 4.12
N ARG A 130 -14.44 10.67 3.40
CA ARG A 130 -14.57 10.85 1.96
C ARG A 130 -13.28 10.42 1.27
N LYS A 131 -13.38 9.48 0.33
CA LYS A 131 -12.23 9.05 -0.48
C LYS A 131 -11.58 10.20 -1.27
N SER A 132 -12.37 11.18 -1.70
CA SER A 132 -11.86 12.36 -2.42
C SER A 132 -11.14 13.38 -1.53
N SER A 133 -11.31 13.28 -0.21
CA SER A 133 -10.66 14.14 0.78
C SER A 133 -10.51 13.32 2.07
N PRO A 134 -9.59 12.35 2.09
CA PRO A 134 -9.48 11.38 3.17
C PRO A 134 -8.95 12.01 4.48
N GLY A 135 -8.40 13.22 4.40
CA GLY A 135 -7.70 13.86 5.52
C GLY A 135 -6.36 13.19 5.81
N ASN A 136 -5.84 13.41 7.01
CA ASN A 136 -4.59 12.81 7.46
C ASN A 136 -4.82 11.39 8.00
N PRO A 137 -3.93 10.43 7.69
CA PRO A 137 -3.98 9.11 8.29
C PRO A 137 -3.74 9.20 9.80
N ARG A 138 -4.34 8.27 10.56
CA ARG A 138 -4.07 8.11 11.99
C ARG A 138 -2.66 7.56 12.22
N PHE A 139 -2.22 6.69 11.32
CA PHE A 139 -0.86 6.18 11.20
C PHE A 139 -0.64 5.63 9.78
N VAL A 140 0.62 5.58 9.35
CA VAL A 140 1.05 4.84 8.17
C VAL A 140 1.54 3.47 8.62
N LEU A 141 1.00 2.42 8.01
CA LEU A 141 1.39 1.06 8.33
C LEU A 141 2.57 0.62 7.45
N CYS A 142 3.63 0.14 8.10
CA CYS A 142 4.81 -0.42 7.46
C CYS A 142 4.83 -1.95 7.61
N LEU A 143 5.00 -2.69 6.52
CA LEU A 143 5.19 -4.14 6.54
C LEU A 143 6.68 -4.45 6.67
N THR A 144 7.05 -5.27 7.65
CA THR A 144 8.42 -5.73 7.88
C THR A 144 8.60 -7.19 7.50
N ARG A 145 9.76 -7.53 6.94
CA ARG A 145 10.13 -8.89 6.53
C ARG A 145 11.49 -9.22 7.08
N GLY A 146 11.60 -10.32 7.81
CA GLY A 146 12.84 -10.71 8.46
C GLY A 146 13.03 -9.95 9.77
N ASP A 147 14.20 -9.35 9.94
CA ASP A 147 14.57 -8.68 11.17
C ASP A 147 13.81 -7.35 11.35
N PRO A 148 13.68 -6.86 12.60
CA PRO A 148 13.13 -5.53 12.85
C PRO A 148 13.97 -4.46 12.14
N PRO A 149 13.34 -3.41 11.56
CA PRO A 149 14.06 -2.34 10.88
C PRO A 149 15.04 -1.66 11.82
N SER A 150 16.18 -1.22 11.29
CA SER A 150 17.15 -0.46 12.07
C SER A 150 16.59 0.93 12.43
N ILE A 151 17.13 1.55 13.48
CA ILE A 151 16.72 2.92 13.88
C ILE A 151 16.89 3.90 12.71
N ALA A 152 17.97 3.78 11.94
CA ALA A 152 18.20 4.61 10.77
C ALA A 152 17.12 4.41 9.69
N ASP A 153 16.66 3.17 9.47
CA ASP A 153 15.60 2.88 8.50
C ASP A 153 14.26 3.45 8.97
N VAL A 154 13.97 3.36 10.26
CA VAL A 154 12.77 3.98 10.87
C VAL A 154 12.79 5.50 10.65
N GLU A 155 13.91 6.17 10.93
CA GLU A 155 14.05 7.63 10.71
C GLU A 155 13.92 8.04 9.24
N VAL A 156 14.39 7.20 8.30
CA VAL A 156 14.20 7.46 6.87
C VAL A 156 12.73 7.29 6.48
N LEU A 157 12.08 6.21 6.94
CA LEU A 157 10.66 5.95 6.66
C LEU A 157 9.76 7.04 7.23
N GLU A 158 10.04 7.55 8.44
CA GLU A 158 9.28 8.65 9.04
C GLU A 158 9.34 9.90 8.18
N ARG A 159 10.54 10.25 7.68
CA ARG A 159 10.74 11.38 6.77
C ARG A 159 10.00 11.18 5.44
N GLN A 160 10.07 9.97 4.88
CA GLN A 160 9.37 9.62 3.64
C GLN A 160 7.85 9.66 3.78
N CYS A 161 7.33 9.28 4.95
CA CYS A 161 5.90 9.29 5.26
C CYS A 161 5.39 10.66 5.74
N GLY A 162 6.14 11.74 5.54
CA GLY A 162 5.70 13.10 5.89
C GLY A 162 5.55 13.35 7.39
N GLY A 163 6.22 12.57 8.24
CA GLY A 163 6.16 12.69 9.70
C GLY A 163 4.87 12.16 10.33
N PHE A 164 4.05 11.40 9.58
CA PHE A 164 2.92 10.70 10.18
C PHE A 164 3.41 9.55 11.10
N PRO A 165 2.68 9.25 12.19
CA PRO A 165 3.03 8.14 13.07
C PRO A 165 3.14 6.83 12.29
N LEU A 166 4.23 6.08 12.51
CA LEU A 166 4.42 4.77 11.89
C LEU A 166 3.94 3.66 12.83
N LEU A 167 3.27 2.67 12.25
CA LEU A 167 2.99 1.40 12.90
C LEU A 167 3.56 0.29 12.04
N PHE A 168 4.47 -0.49 12.60
CA PHE A 168 5.08 -1.61 11.90
C PHE A 168 4.26 -2.86 12.12
N CYS A 169 4.23 -3.73 11.11
CA CYS A 169 3.59 -5.03 11.20
C CYS A 169 4.45 -6.12 10.60
N HIS A 170 4.42 -7.27 11.26
CA HIS A 170 5.03 -8.49 10.78
C HIS A 170 3.95 -9.57 10.66
N VAL A 171 4.07 -10.41 9.64
CA VAL A 171 3.12 -11.48 9.37
C VAL A 171 3.86 -12.80 9.42
N GLU A 172 3.48 -13.64 10.38
CA GLU A 172 4.10 -14.94 10.58
C GLU A 172 3.04 -16.01 10.80
N TYR A 173 3.04 -17.05 9.96
CA TYR A 173 2.08 -18.16 10.03
C TYR A 173 0.60 -17.71 10.10
N GLY A 174 0.26 -16.65 9.37
CA GLY A 174 -1.09 -16.07 9.32
C GLY A 174 -1.50 -15.24 10.54
N ARG A 175 -0.56 -14.96 11.45
CA ARG A 175 -0.75 -14.02 12.55
C ARG A 175 -0.13 -12.68 12.21
N VAL A 176 -0.87 -11.61 12.47
CA VAL A 176 -0.40 -10.24 12.28
C VAL A 176 0.02 -9.69 13.64
N CYS A 177 1.29 -9.31 13.74
CA CYS A 177 1.86 -8.65 14.91
C CYS A 177 2.06 -7.17 14.58
N TYR A 178 1.75 -6.28 15.53
CA TYR A 178 1.93 -4.84 15.39
C TYR A 178 2.91 -4.33 16.44
N PHE A 179 3.78 -3.40 16.06
CA PHE A 179 4.74 -2.76 16.96
C PHE A 179 5.08 -1.34 16.49
N SER A 180 5.50 -0.50 17.44
CA SER A 180 5.98 0.86 17.18
C SER A 180 7.29 1.08 17.93
N PHE A 181 8.12 1.98 17.40
CA PHE A 181 9.35 2.39 18.05
C PHE A 181 9.11 3.74 18.73
N GLU A 182 9.49 3.84 20.00
CA GLU A 182 9.42 5.08 20.76
C GLU A 182 10.77 5.35 21.43
N VAL A 183 11.27 6.57 21.28
CA VAL A 183 12.52 6.99 21.93
C VAL A 183 12.21 7.45 23.35
N ALA A 184 12.60 6.65 24.34
CA ALA A 184 12.46 7.00 25.75
C ALA A 184 13.77 7.60 26.30
N LYS A 185 13.68 8.78 26.96
CA LYS A 185 14.80 9.35 27.72
C LYS A 185 14.80 8.78 29.13
N LEU A 186 15.85 8.04 29.49
CA LEU A 186 16.00 7.52 30.84
C LEU A 186 16.51 8.61 31.80
N PRO A 187 16.00 8.68 33.04
CA PRO A 187 16.53 9.59 34.03
C PRO A 187 17.96 9.16 34.40
N ILE A 188 18.86 10.13 34.47
CA ILE A 188 20.20 9.91 35.02
C ILE A 188 20.04 9.93 36.53
N LEU A 189 20.34 8.80 37.20
CA LEU A 189 20.29 8.72 38.66
C LEU A 189 21.44 9.57 39.26
N PRO A 190 21.18 10.27 40.38
CA PRO A 190 22.18 11.08 41.08
C PRO A 190 23.28 10.25 41.74
#